data_AF-A0A959ED36-F1
#
_entry.id   AF-A0A959ED36-F1
#
_cell.length_a   1.000
_cell.length_b   1.000
_cell.length_c   1.000
_cell.angle_alpha   90.00
_cell.angle_beta   90.00
_cell.angle_gamma   90.00
#
_symmetry.space_group_name_H-M   'P 1'
#
loop_
_entity.id
_entity.type
_entity.pdbx_description
1 polymer ?
#
loop_
_entity_poly.entity_id
_entity_poly.type
_entity_poly.pdbx_seq_one_letter_code
_entity_poly.pdbx_strand_id
1 'polypeptide(L)' 'MAKLYTTYLLRLERLESHRELLAIDEQLFRMEVGRYERGEISPGDFLKAKRAWLLKQQELRDLEMEL' A
#
# COMPACT_ATOMS: atom_id res chain seq x y z
N MET A 1 10.83 -9.32 29.93
CA MET A 1 9.53 -9.72 29.37
C MET A 1 8.74 -8.54 28.80
N ALA A 2 8.43 -7.48 29.55
CA ALA A 2 7.57 -6.37 29.08
C ALA A 2 8.05 -5.62 27.80
N LYS A 3 9.36 -5.49 27.59
CA LYS A 3 9.93 -4.78 26.43
C LYS A 3 9.66 -5.49 25.09
N LEU A 4 9.69 -6.82 25.05
CA LEU A 4 9.43 -7.58 23.81
C LEU A 4 7.95 -7.53 23.43
N TYR A 5 7.06 -7.62 24.41
CA TYR A 5 5.61 -7.51 24.21
C TYR A 5 5.22 -6.11 23.68
N THR A 6 5.81 -5.06 24.23
CA THR A 6 5.54 -3.68 23.79
C THR A 6 6.02 -3.45 22.35
N THR A 7 7.22 -3.94 22.00
CA THR A 7 7.73 -3.85 20.62
C THR A 7 6.85 -4.62 19.63
N TYR A 8 6.33 -5.77 20.03
CA TYR A 8 5.43 -6.57 19.20
C TYR A 8 4.09 -5.85 18.94
N LEU A 9 3.47 -5.27 19.98
CA LEU A 9 2.24 -4.49 19.84
C LEU A 9 2.42 -3.29 18.89
N LEU A 10 3.52 -2.54 19.03
CA LEU A 10 3.82 -1.41 18.14
C LEU A 10 3.99 -1.85 16.67
N ARG A 11 4.55 -3.04 16.42
CA ARG A 11 4.66 -3.59 15.06
C ARG A 11 3.29 -3.98 14.51
N LEU A 12 2.41 -4.55 15.33
CA LEU A 12 1.04 -4.87 14.94
C LEU A 12 0.23 -3.61 14.59
N GLU A 13 0.26 -2.57 15.42
CA GLU A 13 -0.41 -1.29 15.13
C GLU A 13 0.12 -0.66 13.84
N ARG A 14 1.44 -0.72 13.63
CA ARG A 14 2.06 -0.24 12.39
C ARG A 14 1.58 -1.03 11.17
N LEU A 15 1.50 -2.36 11.29
CA LEU A 15 1.00 -3.21 10.21
C LEU A 15 -0.46 -2.89 9.88
N GLU A 16 -1.31 -2.75 10.90
CA GLU A 16 -2.72 -2.42 10.72
C GLU A 16 -2.89 -1.07 10.01
N SER A 17 -2.14 -0.06 10.45
CA SER A 17 -2.12 1.26 9.78
C SER A 17 -1.69 1.17 8.31
N HIS A 18 -0.71 0.34 7.97
CA HIS A 18 -0.29 0.15 6.57
C HIS A 18 -1.35 -0.58 5.74
N ARG A 19 -2.10 -1.51 6.33
CA ARG A 19 -3.23 -2.17 5.65
C ARG A 19 -4.35 -1.20 5.32
N GLU A 20 -4.69 -0.30 6.25
CA GLU A 20 -5.70 0.74 6.02
C GLU A 20 -5.28 1.71 4.91
N LEU A 21 -4.01 2.16 4.94
CA LEU A 21 -3.46 3.02 3.89
C LEU A 21 -3.47 2.33 2.53
N LEU A 22 -3.11 1.04 2.47
CA LEU A 22 -3.12 0.29 1.22
C LEU A 22 -4.54 0.14 0.65
N ALA A 23 -5.57 0.01 1.50
CA ALA A 23 -6.96 -0.03 1.04
C ALA A 23 -7.37 1.31 0.38
N ILE A 24 -6.93 2.45 0.93
CA ILE A 24 -7.13 3.76 0.31
C ILE A 24 -6.38 3.85 -1.02
N ASP A 25 -5.13 3.42 -1.06
CA ASP A 25 -4.31 3.42 -2.26
C ASP A 25 -4.87 2.51 -3.37
N GLU A 26 -5.51 1.39 -3.00
CA GLU A 26 -6.22 0.54 -3.94
C GLU A 26 -7.40 1.28 -4.58
N GLN A 27 -8.18 2.01 -3.79
CA GLN A 27 -9.29 2.81 -4.31
C GLN A 27 -8.79 3.89 -5.26
N LEU A 28 -7.72 4.61 -4.88
CA LEU A 28 -7.09 5.61 -5.74
C LEU A 28 -6.57 4.99 -7.04
N PHE A 29 -5.91 3.83 -6.97
CA PHE A 29 -5.41 3.16 -8.16
C PHE A 29 -6.55 2.69 -9.08
N ARG A 30 -7.68 2.21 -8.53
CA ARG A 30 -8.88 1.88 -9.32
C ARG A 30 -9.44 3.10 -10.04
N MET A 31 -9.40 4.28 -9.43
CA MET A 31 -9.78 5.53 -10.11
C MET A 31 -8.84 5.83 -11.27
N GLU A 32 -7.52 5.68 -11.08
CA GLU A 32 -6.53 5.86 -12.16
C GLU A 32 -6.72 4.85 -13.30
N VAL A 33 -7.07 3.60 -13.01
CA VAL A 33 -7.46 2.61 -14.04
C VAL A 33 -8.64 3.12 -14.85
N GLY A 34 -9.70 3.60 -14.19
CA GLY A 34 -10.86 4.15 -14.89
C GLY A 34 -10.52 5.40 -15.72
N ARG A 35 -9.63 6.27 -15.25
CA ARG A 35 -9.12 7.43 -16.02
C ARG A 35 -8.36 6.98 -17.26
N TYR A 36 -7.52 5.94 -17.13
CA TYR A 36 -6.78 5.38 -18.25
C TYR A 36 -7.70 4.76 -19.30
N GLU A 37 -8.69 3.97 -18.87
CA GLU A 37 -9.67 3.35 -19.78
C GLU A 37 -10.50 4.38 -20.55
N ARG A 38 -10.78 5.54 -19.95
CA ARG A 38 -11.43 6.67 -20.62
C ARG A 38 -10.49 7.53 -21.47
N GLY A 39 -9.19 7.23 -21.48
CA GLY A 39 -8.18 8.00 -22.20
C GLY A 39 -7.86 9.37 -21.58
N GLU A 40 -8.18 9.58 -20.30
CA GLU A 40 -7.95 10.85 -19.60
C GLU A 40 -6.51 11.03 -19.12
N ILE A 41 -5.74 9.95 -19.07
CA ILE A 41 -4.32 9.95 -18.71
C ILE A 41 -3.48 9.19 -19.73
N SER A 42 -2.22 9.58 -19.86
CA SER A 42 -1.29 8.91 -20.76
C SER A 42 -0.92 7.51 -20.24
N PRO A 43 -0.54 6.56 -21.12
CA PRO A 43 0.00 5.27 -20.69
C PRO A 43 1.20 5.41 -19.75
N GLY A 44 2.04 6.43 -19.95
CA GLY A 44 3.18 6.71 -19.10
C GLY A 44 2.79 7.08 -17.67
N ASP A 45 1.75 7.89 -17.51
CA ASP A 45 1.27 8.29 -16.17
C ASP A 45 0.52 7.15 -15.48
N PHE A 46 -0.24 6.36 -16.24
CA PHE A 46 -0.83 5.12 -15.74
C PHE A 46 0.23 4.14 -15.22
N LEU A 47 1.33 3.94 -15.96
CA LEU A 47 2.42 3.07 -15.54
C LEU A 47 3.12 3.58 -14.27
N LYS A 48 3.26 4.90 -14.09
CA LYS A 48 3.77 5.48 -12.84
C LYS A 48 2.84 5.19 -11.67
N ALA A 49 1.53 5.40 -11.85
CA ALA A 49 0.53 5.10 -10.82
C ALA A 49 0.53 3.60 -10.44
N LYS A 50 0.58 2.72 -11.45
CA LYS A 50 0.68 1.27 -11.25
C LYS A 50 1.95 0.89 -10.50
N ARG A 51 3.09 1.47 -10.86
CA ARG A 51 4.36 1.23 -10.16
C ARG A 51 4.28 1.65 -8.70
N ALA A 52 3.73 2.84 -8.42
CA ALA A 52 3.59 3.34 -7.05
C ALA A 52 2.72 2.40 -6.20
N TRP A 53 1.57 1.94 -6.74
CA TRP A 53 0.71 0.98 -6.06
C TRP A 53 1.42 -0.37 -5.77
N LEU A 54 2.16 -0.90 -6.75
CA LEU A 54 2.93 -2.15 -6.56
C LEU A 54 4.01 -2.03 -5.48
N LEU A 55 4.71 -0.89 -5.40
CA LEU A 55 5.72 -0.66 -4.36
C LEU A 55 5.10 -0.67 -2.96
N LYS A 56 3.94 -0.02 -2.79
CA LYS A 56 3.23 -0.02 -1.51
C LYS A 56 2.72 -1.42 -1.11
N GLN A 57 2.30 -2.22 -2.09
CA GLN A 57 1.96 -3.63 -1.83
C GLN A 57 3.18 -4.44 -1.38
N GLN A 58 4.35 -4.19 -1.97
CA GLN A 58 5.58 -4.85 -1.57
C GLN A 58 6.00 -4.44 -0.15
N GLU A 59 5.93 -3.15 0.19
CA GLU A 59 6.23 -2.64 1.53
C GLU A 59 5.36 -3.30 2.60
N LEU A 60 4.07 -3.51 2.33
CA LEU A 60 3.19 -4.22 3.26
C LEU A 60 3.62 -5.68 3.45
N ARG A 61 3.97 -6.38 2.37
CA ARG A 61 4.44 -7.78 2.46
C ARG A 61 5.74 -7.89 3.27
N ASP A 62 6.64 -6.93 3.10
CA ASP A 62 7.89 -6.90 3.85
C ASP A 62 7.61 -6.71 5.36
N LEU A 63 6.68 -5.81 5.72
CA LEU A 63 6.23 -5.64 7.12
C LEU A 63 5.54 -6.89 7.69
N GLU A 64 4.78 -7.63 6.87
CA GLU A 64 4.14 -8.89 7.28
C GLU A 64 5.17 -10.01 7.54
N MET A 65 6.29 -10.03 6.81
CA MET A 65 7.38 -11.00 7.01
C MET A 65 8.28 -10.68 8.22
N GLU A 66 8.32 -9.42 8.66
CA GLU A 66 9.12 -8.96 9.81
C GLU A 66 8.45 -9.21 11.19
N LEU A 67 7.20 -9.69 11.18
CA LEU A 67 6.40 -10.03 12.36
C LEU A 67 6.53 -11.51 12.76
#